data_AF-A0A7C8EWJ3-F1
#
_entry.id   AF-A0A7C8EWJ3-F1
#
_cell.length_a   1.000
_cell.length_b   1.000
_cell.length_c   1.000
_cell.angle_alpha   90.00
_cell.angle_beta   90.00
_cell.angle_gamma   90.00
#
_symmetry.space_group_name_H-M   'P 1'
#
loop_
_entity.id
_entity.type
_entity.pdbx_description
1 polymer ?
#
loop_
_entity_poly.entity_id
_entity_poly.type
_entity_poly.pdbx_seq_one_letter_code
_entity_poly.pdbx_strand_id
1 'polypeptide(L)'
;MKRIGVKYCGGCNPQIERSRFVEELEKKLAGDLSLDIGCSLEKWELGVLVCGCPVACADRVETRSLALEWIVVTGPNVDLESISENELATVVALKIKEFFEGRNPHEVA
;
A
#
# COMPACT_ATOMS: atom_id res chain seq x y z
N MET A 1 -11.52 0.70 -13.30
CA MET A 1 -11.13 0.86 -11.88
C MET A 1 -10.05 -0.15 -11.55
N LYS A 2 -8.85 0.32 -11.20
CA LYS A 2 -7.71 -0.53 -10.82
C LYS A 2 -7.79 -0.79 -9.32
N ARG A 3 -7.61 -2.05 -8.92
CA ARG A 3 -7.72 -2.49 -7.52
C ARG A 3 -6.31 -2.61 -6.93
N ILE A 4 -6.10 -1.97 -5.78
CA ILE A 4 -4.85 -2.03 -5.03
C ILE A 4 -5.07 -2.92 -3.82
N GLY A 5 -4.33 -4.04 -3.75
CA GLY A 5 -4.45 -4.96 -2.62
C GLY A 5 -3.96 -4.32 -1.33
N VAL A 6 -4.66 -4.54 -0.22
CA VAL A 6 -4.21 -4.09 1.10
C VAL A 6 -4.08 -5.26 2.05
N LYS A 7 -2.91 -5.40 2.67
CA LYS A 7 -2.66 -6.37 3.75
C LYS A 7 -2.19 -5.64 5.00
N TYR A 8 -2.64 -6.10 6.17
CA TYR A 8 -2.36 -5.46 7.44
C TYR A 8 -1.48 -6.31 8.34
N CYS A 9 -0.64 -5.64 9.13
CA CYS A 9 0.11 -6.22 10.23
C CYS A 9 0.34 -5.18 11.35
N GLY A 10 1.04 -5.57 12.41
CA GLY A 10 1.52 -4.64 13.45
C GLY A 10 0.45 -4.15 14.42
N GLY A 11 -0.60 -4.95 14.66
CA GLY A 11 -1.60 -4.64 15.68
C GLY A 11 -1.15 -4.93 17.12
N CYS A 12 -0.04 -5.64 17.29
CA CYS A 12 0.51 -5.98 18.61
C CYS A 12 1.27 -4.81 19.28
N ASN A 13 1.90 -3.92 18.51
CA ASN A 13 2.64 -2.76 19.01
C ASN A 13 2.68 -1.64 17.96
N PRO A 14 1.52 -1.04 17.59
CA PRO A 14 1.46 -0.05 16.53
C PRO A 14 2.15 1.27 16.93
N GLN A 15 2.96 1.79 16.02
CA GLN A 15 3.55 3.14 16.04
C GLN A 15 2.76 4.13 15.18
N ILE A 16 1.77 3.66 14.43
CA ILE A 16 0.86 4.46 13.60
C ILE A 16 -0.58 3.98 13.74
N GLU A 17 -1.54 4.88 13.57
CA GLU A 17 -2.97 4.56 13.47
C GLU A 17 -3.31 4.03 12.08
N ARG A 18 -3.20 2.71 11.90
CA ARG A 18 -3.35 2.03 10.61
C ARG A 18 -4.71 2.25 9.95
N SER A 19 -5.79 2.27 10.73
CA SER A 19 -7.15 2.48 10.19
C SER A 19 -7.28 3.90 9.64
N ARG A 20 -6.86 4.90 10.41
CA ARG A 20 -6.84 6.30 9.98
C ARG A 20 -5.99 6.50 8.72
N PHE A 21 -4.81 5.90 8.68
CA PHE A 21 -3.95 5.93 7.50
C PHE A 21 -4.67 5.40 6.25
N VAL A 22 -5.36 4.25 6.35
CA VAL A 22 -6.06 3.67 5.19
C VAL A 22 -7.26 4.51 4.78
N GLU A 23 -8.04 5.05 5.73
CA GLU A 23 -9.14 5.98 5.43
C GLU A 23 -8.65 7.25 4.71
N GLU A 24 -7.52 7.82 5.15
CA GLU A 24 -6.91 8.98 4.51
C GLU A 24 -6.35 8.63 3.12
N LEU A 25 -5.79 7.43 2.95
CA LEU A 25 -5.30 6.93 1.68
C LEU A 25 -6.45 6.74 0.68
N GLU A 26 -7.54 6.11 1.09
CA GLU A 26 -8.74 5.92 0.25
C GLU A 26 -9.29 7.25 -0.26
N LYS A 27 -9.39 8.26 0.61
CA LYS A 27 -9.82 9.62 0.23
C LYS A 27 -8.90 10.25 -0.83
N LYS A 28 -7.59 9.99 -0.78
CA LYS A 28 -6.59 10.55 -1.70
C LYS A 28 -6.53 9.84 -3.05
N LEU A 29 -7.01 8.59 -3.10
CA LEU A 29 -7.02 7.74 -4.30
C LEU A 29 -8.34 7.81 -5.10
N ALA A 30 -9.34 8.55 -4.61
CA ALA A 30 -10.66 8.65 -5.23
C ALA A 30 -10.61 8.80 -6.78
N GLY A 31 -11.52 8.11 -7.47
CA GLY A 31 -11.58 8.07 -8.94
C GLY A 31 -11.39 6.64 -9.47
N ASP A 32 -10.40 6.45 -10.35
CA ASP A 32 -10.15 5.16 -11.02
C ASP A 32 -9.40 4.12 -10.17
N LEU A 33 -9.02 4.46 -8.94
CA LEU A 33 -8.26 3.61 -8.03
C LEU A 33 -9.11 3.26 -6.80
N SER A 34 -9.10 2.00 -6.38
CA SER A 34 -9.80 1.55 -5.18
C SER A 34 -8.95 0.59 -4.36
N LEU A 35 -9.09 0.64 -3.04
CA LEU A 35 -8.42 -0.27 -2.12
C LEU A 35 -9.22 -1.57 -1.99
N ASP A 36 -8.54 -2.71 -2.11
CA ASP A 36 -9.10 -4.05 -1.95
C ASP A 36 -8.53 -4.69 -0.68
N ILE A 37 -9.34 -4.65 0.38
CA ILE A 37 -9.02 -5.19 1.72
C ILE A 37 -9.36 -6.70 1.80
N GLY A 38 -9.32 -7.41 0.66
CA GLY A 38 -9.73 -8.81 0.53
C GLY A 38 -8.60 -9.81 0.30
N CYS A 39 -8.99 -11.06 0.08
CA CYS A 39 -8.22 -12.01 -0.72
C CYS A 39 -8.80 -11.98 -2.12
N SER A 40 -8.19 -11.22 -3.02
CA SER A 40 -8.47 -11.38 -4.44
C SER A 40 -8.04 -12.79 -4.86
N LEU A 41 -8.88 -13.46 -5.66
CA LEU A 41 -8.51 -14.72 -6.33
C LEU A 41 -7.41 -14.48 -7.37
N GLU A 42 -7.29 -13.23 -7.85
CA GLU A 42 -6.32 -12.80 -8.83
C GLU A 42 -5.19 -12.02 -8.16
N LYS A 43 -3.96 -12.21 -8.67
CA LYS A 43 -2.78 -11.48 -8.21
C LYS A 43 -2.93 -9.97 -8.51
N TRP A 44 -2.71 -9.11 -7.53
CA TRP A 44 -2.76 -7.66 -7.72
C TRP A 44 -1.56 -7.16 -8.53
N GLU A 45 -1.73 -6.09 -9.30
CA GLU A 45 -0.58 -5.39 -9.90
C GLU A 45 0.24 -4.66 -8.83
N LEU A 46 -0.44 -4.05 -7.87
CA LEU A 46 0.15 -3.31 -6.77
C LEU A 46 -0.55 -3.66 -5.46
N GLY A 47 0.25 -3.92 -4.42
CA GLY A 47 -0.21 -4.06 -3.05
C GLY A 47 0.37 -2.97 -2.14
N VAL A 48 -0.36 -2.66 -1.06
CA VAL A 48 0.14 -1.87 0.07
C VAL A 48 0.15 -2.76 1.30
N LEU A 49 1.34 -2.95 1.87
CA LEU A 49 1.50 -3.70 3.11
C LEU A 49 1.55 -2.71 4.28
N VAL A 50 0.46 -2.64 5.05
CA VAL A 50 0.28 -1.70 6.16
C VAL A 50 0.70 -2.35 7.47
N CYS A 51 1.98 -2.21 7.82
CA CYS A 51 2.52 -2.69 9.08
C CYS A 51 2.58 -1.57 10.12
N GLY A 52 1.85 -1.73 11.21
CA GLY A 52 1.83 -0.74 12.29
C GLY A 52 3.18 -0.57 12.99
N CYS A 53 4.13 -1.50 12.83
CA CYS A 53 5.44 -1.43 13.46
C CYS A 53 6.57 -1.84 12.49
N PRO A 54 7.83 -1.49 12.79
CA PRO A 54 8.99 -1.80 11.95
C PRO A 54 9.23 -3.30 11.71
N VAL A 55 8.71 -4.18 12.59
CA VAL A 55 8.94 -5.63 12.49
C VAL A 55 8.29 -6.23 11.23
N ALA A 56 7.20 -5.62 10.74
CA ALA A 56 6.52 -6.01 9.51
C ALA A 56 6.25 -7.53 9.39
N CYS A 57 5.67 -8.16 10.42
CA CYS A 57 5.56 -9.63 10.49
C CYS A 57 4.80 -10.29 9.32
N ALA A 58 3.99 -9.53 8.59
CA ALA A 58 3.26 -10.00 7.41
C ALA A 58 4.06 -9.84 6.11
N ASP A 59 5.25 -9.24 6.12
CA ASP A 59 6.15 -9.17 4.98
C ASP A 59 6.86 -10.51 4.78
N ARG A 60 6.10 -11.48 4.26
CA ARG A 60 6.51 -12.87 4.03
C ARG A 60 6.37 -13.23 2.56
N VAL A 61 6.99 -14.33 2.16
CA VAL A 61 6.92 -14.83 0.78
C VAL A 61 5.47 -15.05 0.34
N GLU A 62 4.64 -15.61 1.22
CA GLU A 62 3.23 -15.85 0.96
C GLU A 62 2.48 -14.54 0.66
N THR A 63 2.71 -13.49 1.46
CA THR A 63 2.12 -12.16 1.22
C THR A 63 2.68 -11.54 -0.05
N ARG A 64 4.00 -11.55 -0.23
CA ARG A 64 4.65 -10.95 -1.39
C ARG A 64 4.19 -11.57 -2.71
N SER A 65 3.83 -12.86 -2.69
CA SER A 65 3.30 -13.57 -3.86
C SER A 65 1.94 -13.06 -4.35
N LEU A 66 1.17 -12.35 -3.50
CA LEU A 66 -0.19 -11.88 -3.82
C LEU A 66 -0.23 -10.63 -4.71
N ALA A 67 0.87 -9.90 -4.86
CA ALA A 67 0.97 -8.77 -5.79
C ALA A 67 2.26 -8.83 -6.62
N LEU A 68 2.30 -8.13 -7.75
CA LEU A 68 3.52 -7.99 -8.55
C LEU A 68 4.50 -7.05 -7.85
N GLU A 69 4.03 -5.89 -7.39
CA GLU A 69 4.80 -4.90 -6.65
C GLU A 69 4.14 -4.56 -5.31
N TRP A 70 4.95 -4.10 -4.36
CA TRP A 70 4.50 -3.72 -3.01
C TRP A 70 5.08 -2.38 -2.59
N ILE A 71 4.22 -1.51 -2.09
CA ILE A 71 4.61 -0.37 -1.24
C ILE A 71 4.52 -0.85 0.21
N VAL A 72 5.60 -0.71 0.97
CA VAL A 72 5.68 -1.25 2.34
C VAL A 72 5.71 -0.11 3.35
N VAL A 73 4.68 -0.07 4.21
CA VAL A 73 4.58 0.85 5.34
C VAL A 73 4.96 0.10 6.61
N THR A 74 5.95 0.58 7.36
CA THR A 74 6.43 -0.06 8.60
C THR A 74 6.59 0.96 9.73
N GLY A 75 5.58 1.05 10.60
CA GLY A 75 5.48 2.16 11.55
C GLY A 75 5.44 3.50 10.77
N PRO A 76 6.24 4.51 11.14
CA PRO A 76 6.28 5.78 10.41
C PRO A 76 7.08 5.72 9.10
N ASN A 77 7.52 4.54 8.64
CA ASN A 77 8.38 4.44 7.47
C ASN A 77 7.62 3.99 6.21
N VAL A 78 8.00 4.52 5.04
CA VAL A 78 7.56 4.03 3.72
C VAL A 78 8.81 3.67 2.93
N ASP A 79 8.95 2.42 2.50
CA ASP A 79 10.11 1.92 1.72
C ASP A 79 11.48 2.33 2.31
N LEU A 80 11.62 2.25 3.65
CA LEU A 80 12.81 2.61 4.46
C LEU A 80 13.01 4.10 4.75
N GLU A 81 12.14 4.98 4.28
CA GLU A 81 12.19 6.41 4.59
C GLU A 81 11.26 6.74 5.74
N SER A 82 11.75 7.48 6.76
CA SER A 82 10.93 7.93 7.88
C SER A 82 10.07 9.12 7.45
N ILE A 83 8.76 8.96 7.57
CA ILE A 83 7.74 9.93 7.18
C ILE A 83 6.93 10.31 8.42
N SER A 84 6.48 11.57 8.50
CA SER A 84 5.56 11.95 9.57
C SER A 84 4.21 11.24 9.38
N GLU A 85 3.55 10.85 10.48
CA GLU A 85 2.30 10.07 10.38
C GLU A 85 1.22 10.76 9.52
N ASN A 86 1.13 12.09 9.61
CA ASN A 86 0.17 12.88 8.82
C ASN A 86 0.50 12.94 7.31
N GLU A 87 1.73 12.61 6.91
CA GLU A 87 2.19 12.62 5.52
C GLU A 87 2.17 11.23 4.88
N LEU A 88 2.12 10.15 5.67
CA LEU A 88 2.15 8.77 5.20
C LEU A 88 1.16 8.53 4.05
N ALA A 89 -0.11 8.88 4.25
CA ALA A 89 -1.15 8.66 3.25
C ALA A 89 -0.89 9.47 1.97
N THR A 90 -0.29 10.65 2.08
CA THR A 90 0.09 11.47 0.91
C THR A 90 1.21 10.82 0.12
N VAL A 91 2.29 10.41 0.80
CA VAL A 91 3.45 9.78 0.16
C VAL A 91 3.06 8.48 -0.52
N VAL A 92 2.27 7.63 0.14
CA VAL A 92 1.80 6.37 -0.44
C VAL A 92 0.87 6.62 -1.62
N ALA A 93 -0.03 7.61 -1.55
CA ALA A 93 -0.90 7.95 -2.68
C ALA A 93 -0.12 8.44 -3.91
N LEU A 94 0.97 9.20 -3.71
CA LEU A 94 1.85 9.63 -4.81
C LEU A 94 2.53 8.43 -5.47
N LYS A 95 3.16 7.55 -4.69
CA LYS A 95 3.79 6.32 -5.20
C LYS A 95 2.82 5.44 -6.00
N ILE A 96 1.58 5.32 -5.53
CA ILE A 96 0.53 4.58 -6.25
C ILE A 96 0.22 5.24 -7.60
N LYS A 97 0.08 6.56 -7.64
CA LYS A 97 -0.19 7.31 -8.89
C LYS A 97 0.97 7.18 -9.86
N GLU A 98 2.20 7.40 -9.40
CA GLU A 98 3.42 7.24 -10.20
C GLU A 98 3.54 5.84 -10.82
N PHE A 99 3.24 4.79 -10.04
CA PHE A 99 3.23 3.41 -10.54
C PHE A 99 2.24 3.20 -11.70
N PHE A 100 1.05 3.80 -11.63
CA PHE A 100 0.01 3.63 -12.64
C PHE A 100 0.11 4.62 -13.81
N GLU A 101 0.72 5.80 -13.61
CA GLU A 101 1.02 6.79 -14.66
C GLU A 101 2.23 6.38 -15.50
N GLY A 102 3.26 5.80 -14.87
CA GLY A 102 4.45 5.27 -15.57
C GLY A 102 4.20 4.01 -16.39
N ARG A 103 2.99 3.44 -16.34
CA ARG A 103 2.53 2.32 -17.16
C ARG A 103 1.47 2.79 -18.15
N ASN A 104 1.84 3.69 -19.05
CA ASN A 104 0.96 4.09 -20.14
C ASN A 104 0.77 2.89 -21.10
N PRO A 105 -0.46 2.46 -21.44
CA PRO A 105 -0.72 1.26 -22.27
C PRO A 105 -0.25 1.37 -23.74
N HIS A 106 0.42 2.46 -24.11
CA HIS A 106 0.98 2.69 -25.44
C HIS A 106 2.46 2.32 -25.60
N GLU A 107 3.13 1.83 -24.54
CA GLU A 107 4.54 1.36 -24.62
C GLU A 107 4.68 -0.17 -24.75
N VAL A 108 3.69 -0.82 -25.33
CA VAL A 108 3.84 -2.15 -25.94
C VAL A 108 3.35 -2.09 -27.38
N ALA A 109 4.20 -1.55 -28.24
CA ALA A 109 4.11 -1.66 -29.70
C ALA A 109 5.36 -2.35 -30.22
#